data_AF-A0A6J5GZG6-F1
#
_entry.id   AF-A0A6J5GZG6-F1
#
_cell.length_a   1.000
_cell.length_b   1.000
_cell.length_c   1.000
_cell.angle_alpha   90.00
_cell.angle_beta   90.00
_cell.angle_gamma   90.00
#
_symmetry.space_group_name_H-M   'P 1'
#
loop_
_entity.id
_entity.type
_entity.pdbx_description
1 polymer ?
#
loop_
_entity_poly.entity_id
_entity_poly.type
_entity_poly.pdbx_seq_one_letter_code
_entity_poly.pdbx_strand_id
1 'polypeptide(L)'
;MSRNGYACDTISEPTTDLRSKIAAEARAKIVYVRLLNITGDPGINEALRFLMTREIARQKSFENALHTIHPNFSPSKLPGILDLQILTTTCRPAKTLPAPVE
;
A
#
# COMPACT_ATOMS: atom_id res chain seq x y z
N MET A 1 -3.53 -16.36 -26.54
CA MET A 1 -4.65 -15.76 -25.78
C MET A 1 -4.12 -15.25 -24.45
N SER A 2 -4.00 -13.94 -24.26
CA SER A 2 -5.04 -13.08 -23.67
C SER A 2 -5.45 -13.55 -22.27
N ARG A 3 -5.04 -12.79 -21.26
CA ARG A 3 -5.90 -12.41 -20.13
C ARG A 3 -5.35 -11.13 -19.50
N ASN A 4 -5.93 -10.02 -19.94
CA ASN A 4 -5.85 -8.72 -19.29
C ASN A 4 -6.42 -8.82 -17.86
N GLY A 5 -5.72 -8.20 -16.91
CA GLY A 5 -6.24 -7.69 -15.63
C GLY A 5 -7.20 -8.57 -14.82
N TYR A 6 -6.68 -9.24 -13.78
CA TYR A 6 -7.52 -9.69 -12.67
C TYR A 6 -6.77 -9.49 -11.36
N ALA A 7 -7.33 -8.62 -10.50
CA ALA A 7 -6.91 -8.34 -9.13
C ALA A 7 -7.17 -9.53 -8.19
N CYS A 8 -6.72 -10.73 -8.56
CA CYS A 8 -6.88 -11.96 -7.80
C CYS A 8 -5.52 -12.67 -7.72
N ASP A 9 -4.57 -11.99 -7.08
CA ASP A 9 -3.31 -12.62 -6.73
C ASP A 9 -3.46 -13.29 -5.36
N THR A 10 -3.34 -14.62 -5.34
CA THR A 10 -3.14 -15.51 -4.19
C THR A 10 -4.36 -16.01 -3.41
N ILE A 11 -4.94 -17.12 -3.89
CA ILE A 11 -5.82 -18.01 -3.10
C ILE A 11 -5.05 -18.64 -1.90
N SER A 12 -3.71 -18.57 -1.90
CA SER A 12 -2.86 -19.25 -0.94
C SER A 12 -2.46 -18.44 0.30
N GLU A 13 -2.53 -17.10 0.27
CA GLU A 13 -2.04 -16.26 1.38
C GLU A 13 -3.01 -15.10 1.69
N PRO A 14 -3.96 -15.28 2.64
CA PRO A 14 -5.02 -14.31 2.91
C PRO A 14 -4.50 -12.96 3.40
N THR A 15 -3.35 -12.94 4.10
CA THR A 15 -2.71 -11.70 4.54
C THR A 15 -2.24 -10.83 3.38
N THR A 16 -1.73 -11.44 2.31
CA THR A 16 -1.22 -10.72 1.13
C THR A 16 -2.38 -10.11 0.34
N ASP A 17 -3.48 -10.85 0.16
CA ASP A 17 -4.69 -10.36 -0.51
C ASP A 17 -5.30 -9.15 0.21
N LEU A 18 -5.46 -9.24 1.54
CA LEU A 18 -6.03 -8.14 2.34
C LEU A 18 -5.17 -6.87 2.29
N ARG A 19 -3.83 -6.99 2.27
CA ARG A 19 -2.92 -5.84 2.14
C ARG A 19 -3.01 -5.19 0.76
N SER A 20 -3.12 -6.00 -0.29
CA SER A 20 -3.36 -5.52 -1.66
C SER A 20 -4.70 -4.79 -1.80
N LYS A 21 -5.76 -5.28 -1.13
CA LYS A 21 -7.07 -4.62 -1.07
C LYS A 21 -7.00 -3.27 -0.38
N ILE A 22 -6.38 -3.19 0.79
CA ILE A 22 -6.12 -1.92 1.50
C ILE A 22 -5.42 -0.91 0.59
N ALA A 23 -4.39 -1.33 -0.15
CA ALA A 23 -3.70 -0.46 -1.09
C ALA A 23 -4.62 0.01 -2.24
N ALA A 24 -5.53 -0.84 -2.71
CA ALA A 24 -6.52 -0.47 -3.71
C ALA A 24 -7.54 0.56 -3.19
N GLU A 25 -8.07 0.37 -1.98
CA GLU A 25 -8.97 1.32 -1.30
C GLU A 25 -8.31 2.70 -1.13
N ALA A 26 -7.06 2.72 -0.67
CA ALA A 26 -6.30 3.96 -0.49
C ALA A 26 -6.12 4.73 -1.81
N ARG A 27 -5.88 4.02 -2.93
CA ARG A 27 -5.79 4.63 -4.27
C ARG A 27 -7.12 5.22 -4.72
N ALA A 28 -8.23 4.52 -4.53
CA ALA A 28 -9.56 5.04 -4.87
C ALA A 28 -9.88 6.33 -4.10
N LYS A 29 -9.56 6.38 -2.80
CA LYS A 29 -9.72 7.59 -1.98
C LYS A 29 -8.95 8.79 -2.53
N ILE A 30 -7.69 8.61 -2.95
CA ILE A 30 -6.87 9.69 -3.53
C ILE A 30 -7.50 10.20 -4.84
N VAL A 31 -8.02 9.30 -5.68
CA VAL A 31 -8.72 9.69 -6.90
C VAL A 31 -9.95 10.54 -6.59
N TYR A 32 -10.79 10.15 -5.63
CA TYR A 32 -11.96 10.94 -5.26
C TYR A 32 -11.61 12.32 -4.70
N VAL A 33 -10.52 12.44 -3.92
CA VAL A 33 -10.04 13.75 -3.44
C VAL A 33 -9.66 14.64 -4.62
N ARG A 34 -8.99 14.08 -5.62
CA ARG A 34 -8.64 14.83 -6.83
C ARG A 34 -9.89 15.21 -7.63
N LEU A 35 -10.88 14.33 -7.74
CA LEU A 35 -12.14 14.60 -8.43
C LEU A 35 -12.93 15.73 -7.77
N LEU A 36 -12.93 15.80 -6.43
CA LEU A 36 -13.58 16.87 -5.68
C LEU A 36 -12.95 18.25 -5.99
N ASN A 37 -11.64 18.30 -6.20
CA ASN A 37 -10.93 19.55 -6.49
C ASN A 37 -11.14 20.06 -7.92
N ILE A 38 -11.54 19.19 -8.86
CA ILE A 38 -11.78 19.57 -10.27
C ILE A 38 -13.26 19.76 -10.59
N THR A 39 -14.17 19.34 -9.69
CA THR A 39 -15.61 19.36 -9.94
C THR A 39 -16.28 20.54 -9.25
N GLY A 40 -16.98 21.37 -10.03
CA GLY A 40 -17.74 22.52 -9.53
C GLY A 40 -19.22 22.23 -9.20
N ASP A 41 -19.71 21.03 -9.51
CA ASP A 41 -21.11 20.67 -9.28
C ASP A 41 -21.36 20.17 -7.85
N PRO A 42 -22.31 20.74 -7.10
CA PRO A 42 -22.59 20.35 -5.72
C PRO A 42 -23.15 18.92 -5.59
N GLY A 43 -23.90 18.42 -6.57
CA GLY A 43 -24.48 17.07 -6.55
C GLY A 43 -23.41 15.99 -6.72
N ILE A 44 -22.44 16.20 -7.62
CA ILE A 44 -21.31 15.28 -7.78
C ILE A 44 -20.44 15.28 -6.52
N ASN A 45 -20.24 16.43 -5.87
CA ASN A 45 -19.47 16.52 -4.64
C ASN A 45 -20.11 15.74 -3.48
N GLU A 46 -21.44 15.72 -3.38
CA GLU A 46 -22.16 14.90 -2.42
C GLU A 46 -22.00 13.41 -2.72
N ALA A 47 -22.15 13.01 -3.99
CA ALA A 47 -21.95 11.62 -4.41
C ALA A 47 -20.51 11.14 -4.14
N LEU A 48 -19.50 11.96 -4.44
CA LEU A 48 -18.10 11.65 -4.16
C LEU A 48 -17.82 11.50 -2.66
N ARG A 49 -18.44 12.34 -1.81
CA ARG A 49 -18.34 12.22 -0.35
C ARG A 49 -18.97 10.93 0.17
N PHE A 50 -20.10 10.51 -0.40
CA PHE A 50 -20.72 9.22 -0.10
C PHE A 50 -19.84 8.03 -0.52
N LEU A 51 -19.19 8.11 -1.68
CA LEU A 51 -18.25 7.08 -2.12
C LEU A 51 -17.02 7.02 -1.19
N MET A 52 -16.49 8.16 -0.75
CA MET A 52 -15.38 8.20 0.20
C MET A 52 -15.68 7.52 1.53
N THR A 53 -16.87 7.70 2.10
CA THR A 53 -17.23 7.03 3.37
C THR A 53 -17.28 5.52 3.21
N ARG A 54 -17.68 5.03 2.03
CA ARG A 54 -17.63 3.60 1.69
C ARG A 54 -16.19 3.07 1.61
N GLU A 55 -15.26 3.80 1.00
CA GLU A 55 -13.83 3.42 1.00
C GLU A 55 -13.28 3.31 2.43
N ILE A 56 -13.63 4.27 3.31
CA ILE A 56 -13.20 4.28 4.71
C ILE A 56 -13.76 3.09 5.49
N ALA A 57 -15.04 2.74 5.27
CA ALA A 57 -15.65 1.59 5.90
C ALA A 57 -14.98 0.28 5.45
N ARG A 58 -14.69 0.15 4.15
CA ARG A 58 -13.97 -1.01 3.60
C ARG A 58 -12.58 -1.15 4.18
N GLN A 59 -11.82 -0.05 4.20
CA GLN A 59 -10.49 0.02 4.82
C GLN A 59 -10.51 -0.51 6.26
N LYS A 60 -11.42 -0.02 7.11
CA LYS A 60 -11.57 -0.49 8.50
C LYS A 60 -11.88 -1.98 8.58
N SER A 61 -12.74 -2.49 7.69
CA SER A 61 -13.07 -3.93 7.68
C SER A 61 -11.87 -4.81 7.32
N PHE A 62 -11.04 -4.35 6.38
CA PHE A 62 -9.84 -5.08 5.97
C PHE A 62 -8.73 -5.00 7.01
N GLU A 63 -8.58 -3.85 7.67
CA GLU A 63 -7.66 -3.69 8.80
C GLU A 63 -8.06 -4.64 9.94
N ASN A 64 -9.34 -4.67 10.30
CA ASN A 64 -9.84 -5.61 11.31
C ASN A 64 -9.61 -7.07 10.89
N ALA A 65 -9.85 -7.42 9.63
CA ALA A 65 -9.58 -8.76 9.11
C ALA A 65 -8.09 -9.12 9.11
N LEU A 66 -7.19 -8.16 8.90
CA LEU A 66 -5.75 -8.38 9.03
C LEU A 66 -5.32 -8.56 10.48
N HIS A 67 -5.94 -7.85 11.42
CA HIS A 67 -5.63 -7.97 12.85
C HIS A 67 -6.03 -9.34 13.43
N THR A 68 -7.07 -9.98 12.89
CA THR A 68 -7.52 -11.30 13.37
C THR A 68 -6.66 -12.46 12.86
N ILE A 69 -5.86 -12.26 11.81
CA ILE A 69 -5.00 -13.31 11.24
C ILE A 69 -3.67 -13.37 12.01
N HIS A 70 -3.36 -14.51 12.62
CA HIS A 70 -2.08 -14.81 13.24
C HIS A 70 -1.53 -16.16 12.75
N PRO A 71 -0.23 -16.26 12.37
CA PRO A 71 0.77 -15.19 12.32
C PRO A 71 0.61 -14.28 11.08
N ASN A 72 0.55 -12.97 11.28
CA ASN A 72 0.37 -11.97 10.20
C ASN A 72 1.67 -11.67 9.41
N PHE A 73 2.79 -12.26 9.82
CA PHE A 73 4.03 -12.28 9.07
C PHE A 73 4.33 -13.73 8.75
N SER A 74 4.34 -14.08 7.47
CA SER A 74 4.82 -15.38 7.04
C SER A 74 6.24 -15.55 7.57
N PRO A 75 6.57 -16.59 8.36
CA PRO A 75 7.95 -16.91 8.64
C PRO A 75 8.63 -17.12 7.30
N SER A 76 9.54 -16.22 6.95
CA SER A 76 10.30 -16.28 5.72
C SER A 76 10.91 -17.67 5.61
N LYS A 77 10.43 -18.48 4.67
CA LYS A 77 10.93 -19.85 4.43
C LYS A 77 12.27 -19.84 3.68
N LEU A 78 13.00 -18.73 3.78
CA LEU A 78 14.34 -18.56 3.25
C LEU A 78 15.30 -18.82 4.41
N PRO A 79 16.18 -19.84 4.34
CA PRO A 79 17.26 -19.99 5.31
C PRO A 79 18.05 -18.68 5.29
N GLY A 80 18.16 -18.07 6.47
CA GLY A 80 18.70 -16.72 6.63
C GLY A 80 20.05 -16.57 5.95
N ILE A 81 20.04 -15.88 4.80
CA ILE A 81 21.24 -15.20 4.34
C ILE A 81 21.30 -13.92 5.19
N LEU A 82 22.29 -13.98 6.08
CA LEU A 82 22.86 -12.94 6.91
C LEU A 82 22.62 -11.52 6.36
N ASP A 83 22.17 -10.62 7.24
CA ASP A 83 22.15 -9.17 7.10
C ASP A 83 21.35 -8.57 5.92
N LEU A 84 20.02 -8.62 5.98
CA LEU A 84 19.17 -7.67 5.22
C LEU A 84 18.92 -6.35 5.99
N GLN A 85 19.93 -5.86 6.72
CA GLN A 85 20.00 -4.45 7.16
C GLN A 85 20.62 -3.53 6.10
N ILE A 86 21.01 -4.07 4.93
CA ILE A 86 21.67 -3.30 3.86
C ILE A 86 20.72 -2.46 3.00
N LEU A 87 19.40 -2.68 3.04
CA LEU A 87 18.46 -1.82 2.30
C LEU A 87 18.20 -0.47 2.99
N THR A 88 18.76 -0.23 4.17
CA THR A 88 18.75 1.10 4.79
C THR A 88 19.81 2.05 4.21
N THR A 89 20.70 1.59 3.30
CA THR A 89 21.86 2.38 2.87
C THR A 89 21.80 2.95 1.45
N THR A 90 20.72 2.80 0.70
CA THR A 90 20.67 3.35 -0.68
C THR A 90 20.42 4.86 -0.74
N CYS A 91 20.12 5.51 0.39
CA CYS A 91 20.24 6.96 0.55
C CYS A 91 21.36 7.29 1.55
N ARG A 92 22.61 7.00 1.20
CA ARG A 92 23.78 7.54 1.91
C ARG A 92 24.05 8.95 1.35
N PRO A 93 23.88 10.06 2.12
CA PRO A 93 24.34 11.36 1.65
C PRO A 93 25.86 11.33 1.53
N ALA A 94 26.38 11.80 0.39
CA ALA A 94 27.81 11.83 0.10
C ALA A 94 28.57 12.58 1.21
N LYS A 95 29.46 11.88 1.92
CA LYS A 95 30.44 12.50 2.82
C LYS A 95 31.60 12.98 1.95
N THR A 96 31.86 14.29 1.95
CA THR A 96 33.03 14.92 1.32
C THR A 96 34.31 14.27 1.83
N LEU A 97 35.20 13.88 0.91
CA LEU A 97 36.52 13.33 1.21
C LEU A 97 37.39 14.44 1.86
N PRO A 98 38.08 14.20 2.98
CA PRO A 98 39.02 15.19 3.50
C PRO A 98 40.24 15.30 2.57
N ALA A 99 40.65 16.54 2.29
CA ALA A 99 41.84 16.85 1.50
C ALA A 99 43.11 16.25 2.16
N PRO A 100 44.14 15.88 1.37
CA PRO A 100 45.36 15.31 1.90
C PRO A 100 46.12 16.34 2.74
N VAL A 101 46.51 15.94 3.94
CA VAL A 101 47.48 16.66 4.79
C VAL A 101 48.89 16.39 4.24
N GLU A 102 49.63 17.46 3.95
CA GLU A 102 51.10 17.45 3.78
C GLU A 102 51.78 17.51 5.16
#